data_AF-A0A5C2RRP3-F1
#
_entry.id   AF-A0A5C2RRP3-F1
#
_cell.length_a   1.000
_cell.length_b   1.000
_cell.length_c   1.000
_cell.angle_alpha   90.00
_cell.angle_beta   90.00
_cell.angle_gamma   90.00
#
_symmetry.space_group_name_H-M   'P 1'
#
loop_
_entity.id
_entity.type
_entity.pdbx_description
1 polymer ?
#
loop_
_entity_poly.entity_id
_entity_poly.type
_entity_poly.pdbx_seq_one_letter_code
_entity_poly.pdbx_strand_id
1 'polypeptide(L)'
;MPHPDDKYLFEYDLNENGKMQLDTDGASVKFTDRAKAAQAAKWKRLDEMFAPRKIISSRLLANRGGNPRRLAYGWVCTDEYFWHYATHHNLKVDAPDGSWLKEQAGTTEIRLGELTQDQRQNEELMHILNLMARLLVEADLFERSGIKLQSVVPFAGGDSAWVLALYTNYDMGDRCFEMEDVGGVAHVANVVQEAMTFGNYNPELLWWYDWEHLRVHLNTPL
;
A
#
# COMPACT_ATOMS: atom_id res chain seq x y z
N MET A 1 12.72 19.50 -19.23
CA MET A 1 14.02 20.02 -18.75
C MET A 1 14.16 19.63 -17.29
N PRO A 2 15.36 19.26 -16.80
CA PRO A 2 15.61 19.02 -15.38
C PRO A 2 15.24 20.27 -14.56
N HIS A 3 14.71 20.10 -13.35
CA HIS A 3 14.45 21.24 -12.48
C HIS A 3 15.81 21.85 -12.04
N PRO A 4 15.96 23.18 -11.94
CA PRO A 4 17.24 23.81 -11.57
C PRO A 4 17.87 23.28 -10.27
N ASP A 5 17.03 22.85 -9.33
CA ASP A 5 17.44 22.30 -8.04
C ASP A 5 17.83 20.82 -8.09
N ASP A 6 17.49 20.09 -9.16
CA ASP A 6 17.77 18.66 -9.27
C ASP A 6 19.29 18.38 -9.27
N LYS A 7 20.12 19.39 -9.57
CA LYS A 7 21.58 19.31 -9.50
C LYS A 7 22.14 19.15 -8.08
N TYR A 8 21.32 19.40 -7.05
CA TYR A 8 21.73 19.31 -5.64
C TYR A 8 21.23 18.05 -4.94
N LEU A 9 20.46 17.18 -5.60
CA LEU A 9 19.78 16.04 -4.98
C LEU A 9 20.69 15.07 -4.20
N PHE A 10 21.97 14.99 -4.59
CA PHE A 10 22.95 14.08 -3.99
C PHE A 10 24.16 14.83 -3.42
N GLU A 11 23.97 16.07 -2.98
CA GLU A 11 25.03 16.81 -2.31
C GLU A 11 25.21 16.31 -0.87
N TYR A 12 26.35 15.67 -0.61
CA TYR A 12 26.71 15.15 0.70
C TYR A 12 27.40 16.18 1.57
N ASP A 13 27.17 16.11 2.87
CA ASP A 13 27.90 16.89 3.87
C ASP A 13 29.30 16.30 4.05
N LEU A 14 30.33 17.11 3.78
CA LEU A 14 31.73 16.70 3.86
C LEU A 14 32.36 17.30 5.12
N ASN A 15 33.17 16.53 5.82
CA ASN A 15 33.99 17.07 6.91
C ASN A 15 35.21 17.85 6.38
N GLU A 16 36.00 18.41 7.30
CA GLU A 16 37.20 19.21 6.98
C GLU A 16 38.25 18.46 6.12
N ASN A 17 38.20 17.13 6.10
CA ASN A 17 39.09 16.28 5.29
C ASN A 17 38.44 15.85 3.95
N GLY A 18 37.30 16.42 3.59
CA GLY A 18 36.57 16.09 2.36
C GLY A 18 35.87 14.72 2.39
N LYS A 19 35.70 14.10 3.56
CA LYS A 19 35.00 12.81 3.70
C LYS A 19 33.54 13.02 4.04
N MET A 20 32.67 12.20 3.45
CA MET A 20 31.24 12.14 3.76
C MET A 20 31.01 11.91 5.26
N GLN A 21 30.10 12.68 5.84
CA GLN A 21 29.66 12.52 7.21
C GLN A 21 28.51 11.50 7.28
N LEU A 22 28.37 10.82 8.41
CA LEU A 22 27.22 9.96 8.69
C LEU A 22 26.11 10.79 9.36
N ASP A 23 24.86 10.45 9.08
CA ASP A 23 23.70 11.05 9.74
C ASP A 23 23.52 10.47 11.16
N THR A 24 22.49 10.91 11.89
CA THR A 24 22.29 10.58 13.31
C THR A 24 22.06 9.09 13.61
N ASP A 25 21.79 8.28 12.58
CA ASP A 25 21.64 6.82 12.68
C ASP A 25 22.98 6.06 12.63
N GLY A 26 24.09 6.76 12.35
CA GLY A 26 25.42 6.17 12.21
C GLY A 26 25.60 5.25 11.00
N ALA A 27 24.64 5.21 10.07
CA ALA A 27 24.62 4.28 8.94
C ALA A 27 24.38 4.98 7.59
N SER A 28 23.53 6.01 7.57
CA SER A 28 23.24 6.77 6.35
C SER A 28 24.24 7.91 6.16
N VAL A 29 24.51 8.27 4.91
CA VAL A 29 25.34 9.44 4.59
C VAL A 29 24.51 10.70 4.78
N LYS A 30 25.07 11.68 5.49
CA LYS A 30 24.43 12.96 5.73
C LYS A 30 24.42 13.80 4.44
N PHE A 31 23.22 14.21 4.03
CA PHE A 31 23.03 15.19 2.96
C PHE A 31 23.15 16.62 3.48
N THR A 32 23.57 17.56 2.63
CA THR A 32 23.49 19.00 2.95
C THR A 32 22.04 19.45 3.10
N ASP A 33 21.80 20.54 3.83
CA ASP A 33 20.46 21.13 3.94
C ASP A 33 19.87 21.50 2.57
N ARG A 34 20.74 21.89 1.63
CA ARG A 34 20.36 22.18 0.25
C ARG A 34 19.92 20.93 -0.52
N ALA A 35 20.63 19.80 -0.34
CA ALA A 35 20.20 18.51 -0.89
C ALA A 35 18.85 18.07 -0.31
N LYS A 36 18.68 18.18 1.01
CA LYS A 36 17.40 17.86 1.69
C LYS A 36 16.26 18.72 1.14
N ALA A 37 16.48 20.03 0.96
CA ALA A 37 15.50 20.93 0.35
C ALA A 37 15.19 20.57 -1.11
N ALA A 38 16.20 20.22 -1.91
CA ALA A 38 16.01 19.79 -3.29
C ALA A 38 15.22 18.47 -3.39
N GLN A 39 15.51 17.51 -2.51
CA GLN A 39 14.79 16.24 -2.40
C GLN A 39 13.33 16.46 -2.00
N ALA A 40 13.06 17.26 -0.97
CA ALA A 40 11.70 17.60 -0.55
C ALA A 40 10.92 18.32 -1.66
N ALA A 41 11.55 19.26 -2.37
CA ALA A 41 10.94 19.94 -3.50
C ALA A 41 10.64 18.99 -4.66
N LYS A 42 11.52 18.03 -4.93
CA LYS A 42 11.28 16.98 -5.94
C LYS A 42 10.12 16.08 -5.53
N TRP A 43 10.08 15.61 -4.28
CA TRP A 43 8.96 14.82 -3.75
C TRP A 43 7.62 15.53 -3.92
N LYS A 44 7.54 16.78 -3.49
CA LYS A 44 6.34 17.60 -3.67
C LYS A 44 5.87 17.67 -5.13
N ARG A 45 6.79 17.89 -6.08
CA ARG A 45 6.46 17.93 -7.52
C ARG A 45 5.96 16.57 -8.03
N LEU A 46 6.54 15.48 -7.55
CA LEU A 46 6.13 14.14 -7.95
C LEU A 46 4.76 13.79 -7.35
N ASP A 47 4.50 14.13 -6.08
CA ASP A 47 3.19 13.98 -5.45
C ASP A 47 2.11 14.74 -6.22
N GLU A 48 2.38 15.98 -6.61
CA GLU A 48 1.45 16.77 -7.43
C GLU A 48 1.21 16.13 -8.81
N MET A 49 2.25 15.56 -9.44
CA MET A 49 2.16 14.94 -10.77
C MET A 49 1.40 13.61 -10.73
N PHE A 50 1.64 12.82 -9.69
CA PHE A 50 1.18 11.45 -9.51
C PHE A 50 0.07 11.30 -8.47
N ALA A 51 -0.55 12.43 -8.07
CA ALA A 51 -1.69 12.43 -7.17
C ALA A 51 -2.81 11.47 -7.65
N PRO A 52 -3.53 10.84 -6.70
CA PRO A 52 -4.62 9.94 -7.01
C PRO A 52 -5.76 10.66 -7.74
N ARG A 53 -6.51 9.92 -8.55
CA ARG A 53 -7.50 10.51 -9.47
C ARG A 53 -8.83 9.78 -9.43
N LYS A 54 -9.94 10.50 -9.42
CA LYS A 54 -11.27 9.90 -9.59
C LYS A 54 -11.48 9.34 -11.00
N ILE A 55 -10.94 10.03 -12.00
CA ILE A 55 -11.11 9.72 -13.42
C ILE A 55 -9.75 9.84 -14.12
N ILE A 56 -9.46 8.90 -15.02
CA ILE A 56 -8.30 8.95 -15.90
C ILE A 56 -8.71 9.24 -17.34
N SER A 57 -7.80 9.84 -18.12
CA SER A 57 -8.01 10.03 -19.55
C SER A 57 -8.00 8.69 -20.28
N SER A 58 -8.79 8.56 -21.35
CA SER A 58 -8.77 7.39 -22.23
C SER A 58 -7.40 7.11 -22.87
N ARG A 59 -6.51 8.11 -22.94
CA ARG A 59 -5.11 7.94 -23.38
C ARG A 59 -4.25 7.12 -22.42
N LEU A 60 -4.69 6.99 -21.16
CA LEU A 60 -4.04 6.17 -20.15
C LEU A 60 -4.52 4.72 -20.17
N LEU A 61 -5.45 4.35 -21.06
CA LEU A 61 -5.89 2.97 -21.23
C LEU A 61 -4.96 2.23 -22.20
N ALA A 62 -4.40 1.09 -21.77
CA ALA A 62 -3.41 0.35 -22.56
C ALA A 62 -3.99 -0.24 -23.85
N ASN A 63 -5.29 -0.55 -23.86
CA ASN A 63 -6.00 -1.10 -25.02
C ASN A 63 -6.07 -0.17 -26.25
N ARG A 64 -5.53 1.05 -26.17
CA ARG A 64 -5.40 1.98 -27.30
C ARG A 64 -4.03 1.92 -28.00
N GLY A 65 -3.25 0.86 -27.78
CA GLY A 65 -1.98 0.63 -28.48
C GLY A 65 -0.80 1.46 -27.98
N GLY A 66 -0.96 2.14 -26.83
CA GLY A 66 0.13 2.83 -26.13
C GLY A 66 0.71 2.00 -24.99
N ASN A 67 1.81 2.48 -24.40
CA ASN A 67 2.36 1.94 -23.16
C ASN A 67 2.27 3.00 -22.04
N PRO A 68 1.06 3.31 -21.55
CA PRO A 68 0.87 4.31 -20.51
C PRO A 68 1.51 3.86 -19.19
N ARG A 69 1.78 4.80 -18.28
CA ARG A 69 2.16 4.42 -16.90
C ARG A 69 1.04 3.58 -16.28
N ARG A 70 1.40 2.53 -15.55
CA ARG A 70 0.41 1.65 -14.90
C ARG A 70 -0.29 2.38 -13.76
N LEU A 71 -1.61 2.29 -13.75
CA LEU A 71 -2.47 2.76 -12.67
C LEU A 71 -3.36 1.62 -12.18
N ALA A 72 -3.62 1.60 -10.88
CA ALA A 72 -4.51 0.69 -10.21
C ALA A 72 -5.75 1.46 -9.72
N TYR A 73 -6.95 0.95 -9.99
CA TYR A 73 -8.20 1.51 -9.48
C TYR A 73 -8.62 0.74 -8.23
N GLY A 74 -8.55 1.39 -7.07
CA GLY A 74 -8.69 0.71 -5.79
C GLY A 74 -8.69 1.63 -4.58
N TRP A 75 -8.73 1.00 -3.41
CA TRP A 75 -8.70 1.66 -2.10
C TRP A 75 -7.30 1.63 -1.53
N VAL A 76 -6.82 2.78 -1.06
CA VAL A 76 -5.54 2.87 -0.37
C VAL A 76 -5.69 2.52 1.12
N CYS A 77 -4.78 1.70 1.62
CA CYS A 77 -4.78 1.16 2.98
C CYS A 77 -3.35 1.21 3.55
N THR A 78 -3.22 1.58 4.82
CA THR A 78 -1.96 1.45 5.55
C THR A 78 -1.89 0.10 6.25
N ASP A 79 -0.71 -0.27 6.78
CA ASP A 79 -0.59 -1.48 7.59
C ASP A 79 -1.47 -1.41 8.86
N GLU A 80 -1.57 -0.22 9.47
CA GLU A 80 -2.47 0.04 10.61
C GLU A 80 -3.94 -0.19 10.25
N TYR A 81 -4.36 0.22 9.05
CA TYR A 81 -5.71 -0.03 8.56
C TYR A 81 -6.04 -1.52 8.54
N PHE A 82 -5.12 -2.37 8.05
CA PHE A 82 -5.37 -3.81 7.98
C PHE A 82 -5.57 -4.43 9.36
N TRP A 83 -4.78 -4.02 10.35
CA TRP A 83 -4.97 -4.46 11.72
C TRP A 83 -6.33 -4.02 12.29
N HIS A 84 -6.71 -2.76 12.09
CA HIS A 84 -8.00 -2.25 12.55
C HIS A 84 -9.19 -2.89 11.84
N TYR A 85 -9.07 -3.18 10.55
CA TYR A 85 -10.10 -3.92 9.82
C TYR A 85 -10.24 -5.33 10.40
N ALA A 86 -9.12 -6.04 10.56
CA ALA A 86 -9.15 -7.43 10.98
C ALA A 86 -9.69 -7.59 12.42
N THR A 87 -9.37 -6.65 13.30
CA THR A 87 -9.93 -6.59 14.65
C THR A 87 -11.41 -6.18 14.65
N HIS A 88 -11.80 -5.17 13.86
CA HIS A 88 -13.20 -4.71 13.77
C HIS A 88 -14.15 -5.79 13.24
N HIS A 89 -13.76 -6.49 12.18
CA HIS A 89 -14.53 -7.59 11.59
C HIS A 89 -14.31 -8.93 12.30
N ASN A 90 -13.54 -8.93 13.40
CA ASN A 90 -13.24 -10.09 14.22
C ASN A 90 -12.76 -11.31 13.41
N LEU A 91 -11.85 -11.05 12.47
CA LEU A 91 -11.34 -12.05 11.56
C LEU A 91 -10.64 -13.18 12.32
N LYS A 92 -10.73 -14.36 11.75
CA LYS A 92 -10.30 -15.62 12.37
C LYS A 92 -8.93 -16.03 11.84
N VAL A 93 -8.07 -16.50 12.74
CA VAL A 93 -6.86 -17.27 12.42
C VAL A 93 -7.01 -18.67 12.99
N ASP A 94 -6.90 -19.67 12.13
CA ASP A 94 -6.78 -21.05 12.56
C ASP A 94 -5.38 -21.32 13.09
N ALA A 95 -5.30 -21.93 14.27
CA ALA A 95 -4.06 -22.34 14.92
C ALA A 95 -4.13 -23.87 15.18
N PRO A 96 -3.85 -24.70 14.17
CA PRO A 96 -4.00 -26.15 14.29
C PRO A 96 -3.21 -26.76 15.46
N ASP A 97 -3.65 -27.93 15.92
CA ASP A 97 -2.95 -28.69 16.96
C ASP A 97 -1.49 -28.96 16.57
N GLY A 98 -0.57 -28.69 17.51
CA GLY A 98 0.87 -28.83 17.29
C GLY A 98 1.50 -27.72 16.43
N SER A 99 0.74 -26.68 16.07
CA SER A 99 1.32 -25.48 15.44
C SER A 99 1.96 -24.56 16.48
N TRP A 100 3.02 -23.86 16.07
CA TRP A 100 3.63 -22.79 16.86
C TRP A 100 2.60 -21.73 17.27
N LEU A 101 1.65 -21.38 16.39
CA LEU A 101 0.58 -20.43 16.72
C LEU A 101 -0.29 -20.89 17.90
N LYS A 102 -0.63 -22.19 17.95
CA LYS A 102 -1.38 -22.75 19.08
C LYS A 102 -0.57 -22.67 20.38
N GLU A 103 0.73 -22.98 20.31
CA GLU A 103 1.63 -22.90 21.47
C GLU A 103 1.69 -21.48 22.03
N GLN A 104 1.75 -20.47 21.15
CA GLN A 104 1.79 -19.06 21.54
C GLN A 104 0.44 -18.53 22.03
N ALA A 105 -0.66 -18.92 21.39
CA ALA A 105 -1.98 -18.36 21.66
C ALA A 105 -2.78 -19.14 22.71
N GLY A 106 -2.41 -20.39 23.01
CA GLY A 106 -3.11 -21.27 23.93
C GLY A 106 -4.48 -21.78 23.44
N THR A 107 -4.84 -21.49 22.18
CA THR A 107 -6.14 -21.82 21.57
C THR A 107 -5.93 -22.29 20.13
N THR A 108 -6.87 -23.08 19.61
CA THR A 108 -6.87 -23.52 18.21
C THR A 108 -7.52 -22.53 17.25
N GLU A 109 -8.23 -21.55 17.80
CA GLU A 109 -8.90 -20.50 17.04
C GLU A 109 -8.61 -19.16 17.70
N ILE A 110 -8.08 -18.22 16.93
CA ILE A 110 -7.76 -16.86 17.38
C ILE A 110 -8.70 -15.90 16.65
N ARG A 111 -9.38 -15.05 17.40
CA ARG A 111 -10.28 -14.01 16.91
C ARG A 111 -9.67 -12.65 17.20
N LEU A 112 -9.32 -11.89 16.16
CA LEU A 112 -8.50 -10.68 16.33
C LEU A 112 -9.22 -9.58 17.13
N GLY A 113 -10.55 -9.53 17.10
CA GLY A 113 -11.34 -8.58 17.91
C GLY A 113 -11.44 -8.98 19.39
N GLU A 114 -11.08 -10.21 19.74
CA GLU A 114 -11.33 -10.83 21.05
C GLU A 114 -10.06 -11.32 21.75
N LEU A 115 -8.89 -10.81 21.36
CA LEU A 115 -7.62 -11.21 21.97
C LEU A 115 -7.66 -11.06 23.49
N THR A 116 -7.11 -12.02 24.23
CA THR A 116 -6.97 -11.93 25.68
C THR A 116 -5.84 -10.95 26.04
N GLN A 117 -5.78 -10.53 27.31
CA GLN A 117 -4.67 -9.67 27.77
C GLN A 117 -3.32 -10.38 27.60
N ASP A 118 -3.25 -11.67 27.91
CA ASP A 118 -2.04 -12.48 27.77
C ASP A 118 -1.59 -12.57 26.30
N GLN A 119 -2.53 -12.76 25.37
CA GLN A 119 -2.23 -12.77 23.94
C GLN A 119 -1.70 -11.41 23.45
N ARG A 120 -2.30 -10.30 23.92
CA ARG A 120 -1.83 -8.94 23.58
C ARG A 120 -0.43 -8.64 24.13
N GLN A 121 -0.04 -9.27 25.23
CA GLN A 121 1.28 -9.10 25.85
C GLN A 121 2.35 -10.03 25.24
N ASN A 122 1.94 -11.02 24.43
CA ASN A 122 2.88 -11.87 23.71
C ASN A 122 3.36 -11.16 22.42
N GLU A 123 4.56 -10.57 22.49
CA GLU A 123 5.15 -9.79 21.39
C GLU A 123 5.34 -10.61 20.10
N GLU A 124 5.77 -11.87 20.21
CA GLU A 124 5.98 -12.74 19.05
C GLU A 124 4.66 -13.08 18.36
N LEU A 125 3.63 -13.42 19.14
CA LEU A 125 2.28 -13.67 18.63
C LEU A 125 1.74 -12.41 17.93
N MET A 126 1.81 -11.26 18.60
CA MET A 126 1.33 -10.00 18.05
C MET A 126 2.07 -9.60 16.78
N HIS A 127 3.38 -9.84 16.69
CA HIS A 127 4.14 -9.60 15.47
C HIS A 127 3.61 -10.44 14.30
N ILE A 128 3.38 -11.74 14.51
CA ILE A 128 2.84 -12.63 13.47
C ILE A 128 1.41 -12.26 13.09
N LEU A 129 0.53 -11.97 14.06
CA LEU A 129 -0.84 -11.57 13.78
C LEU A 129 -0.90 -10.26 12.97
N ASN A 130 -0.02 -9.29 13.26
CA ASN A 130 0.10 -8.07 12.46
C ASN A 130 0.52 -8.37 11.01
N LEU A 131 1.51 -9.25 10.79
CA LEU A 131 1.92 -9.68 9.45
C LEU A 131 0.80 -10.40 8.68
N MET A 132 -0.03 -11.17 9.40
CA MET A 132 -1.15 -11.90 8.80
C MET A 132 -2.37 -11.03 8.51
N ALA A 133 -2.55 -9.90 9.20
CA ALA A 133 -3.74 -9.06 9.12
C ALA A 133 -4.12 -8.72 7.66
N ARG A 134 -3.14 -8.30 6.84
CA ARG A 134 -3.37 -8.02 5.41
C ARG A 134 -3.94 -9.21 4.65
N LEU A 135 -3.36 -10.40 4.85
CA LEU A 135 -3.82 -11.63 4.17
C LEU A 135 -5.24 -12.01 4.59
N LEU A 136 -5.58 -11.81 5.86
CA LEU A 136 -6.93 -12.03 6.37
C LEU A 136 -7.93 -11.05 5.76
N VAL A 137 -7.56 -9.77 5.64
CA VAL A 137 -8.41 -8.75 4.98
C VAL A 137 -8.62 -9.10 3.51
N GLU A 138 -7.55 -9.46 2.78
CA GLU A 138 -7.66 -9.87 1.37
C GLU A 138 -8.58 -11.10 1.21
N ALA A 139 -8.51 -12.07 2.11
CA ALA A 139 -9.37 -13.25 2.11
C ALA A 139 -10.84 -12.91 2.43
N ASP A 140 -11.11 -12.13 3.47
CA ASP A 140 -12.46 -11.72 3.85
C ASP A 140 -13.13 -10.86 2.75
N LEU A 141 -12.38 -9.94 2.13
CA LEU A 141 -12.90 -9.15 1.00
C LEU A 141 -13.18 -10.02 -0.24
N PHE A 142 -12.36 -11.04 -0.49
CA PHE A 142 -12.64 -12.03 -1.53
C PHE A 142 -13.91 -12.83 -1.23
N GLU A 143 -14.07 -13.33 -0.01
CA GLU A 143 -15.27 -14.08 0.40
C GLU A 143 -16.55 -13.25 0.28
N ARG A 144 -16.48 -11.95 0.62
CA ARG A 144 -17.62 -11.03 0.52
C ARG A 144 -17.99 -10.67 -0.91
N SER A 145 -17.00 -10.35 -1.73
CA SER A 145 -17.21 -9.78 -3.06
C SER A 145 -17.21 -10.81 -4.19
N GLY A 146 -16.70 -12.02 -3.93
CA GLY A 146 -16.49 -13.07 -4.93
C GLY A 146 -15.31 -12.78 -5.87
N ILE A 147 -14.58 -11.67 -5.68
CA ILE A 147 -13.54 -11.22 -6.61
C ILE A 147 -12.24 -10.96 -5.85
N LYS A 148 -11.15 -11.56 -6.35
CA LYS A 148 -9.83 -11.34 -5.76
C LYS A 148 -9.33 -9.94 -6.13
N LEU A 149 -9.06 -9.10 -5.14
CA LEU A 149 -8.43 -7.79 -5.37
C LEU A 149 -6.93 -7.95 -5.63
N GLN A 150 -6.36 -7.06 -6.44
CA GLN A 150 -4.92 -7.00 -6.70
C GLN A 150 -4.25 -6.07 -5.70
N SER A 151 -3.21 -6.52 -5.03
CA SER A 151 -2.42 -5.69 -4.11
C SER A 151 -1.31 -4.99 -4.87
N VAL A 152 -1.34 -3.66 -4.88
CA VAL A 152 -0.40 -2.80 -5.61
C VAL A 152 0.25 -1.82 -4.64
N VAL A 153 1.55 -1.54 -4.80
CA VAL A 153 2.21 -0.47 -4.05
C VAL A 153 1.93 0.86 -4.76
N PRO A 154 1.18 1.80 -4.15
CA PRO A 154 0.92 3.08 -4.77
C PRO A 154 2.13 4.01 -4.70
N PHE A 155 2.20 4.94 -5.64
CA PHE A 155 2.92 6.19 -5.42
C PHE A 155 2.14 7.03 -4.41
N ALA A 156 2.57 6.97 -3.15
CA ALA A 156 2.12 7.84 -2.07
C ALA A 156 3.38 8.32 -1.33
N GLY A 157 3.68 9.61 -1.39
CA GLY A 157 4.95 10.22 -0.96
C GLY A 157 5.26 10.16 0.54
N GLY A 158 5.38 8.97 1.13
CA GLY A 158 6.04 8.81 2.44
C GLY A 158 5.62 7.58 3.23
N ASP A 159 4.35 7.21 3.21
CA ASP A 159 3.84 6.14 4.07
C ASP A 159 3.73 4.81 3.32
N SER A 160 4.12 3.72 3.99
CA SER A 160 3.90 2.35 3.52
C SER A 160 2.39 2.10 3.38
N ALA A 161 1.93 2.23 2.15
CA ALA A 161 0.55 2.02 1.78
C ALA A 161 0.42 0.92 0.73
N TRP A 162 -0.78 0.38 0.63
CA TRP A 162 -1.18 -0.63 -0.32
C TRP A 162 -2.46 -0.17 -1.01
N VAL A 163 -2.61 -0.48 -2.28
CA VAL A 163 -3.89 -0.36 -2.98
C VAL A 163 -4.46 -1.74 -3.17
N LEU A 164 -5.65 -1.97 -2.60
CA LEU A 164 -6.48 -3.12 -2.95
C LEU A 164 -7.28 -2.75 -4.20
N ALA A 165 -6.80 -3.20 -5.36
CA ALA A 165 -7.29 -2.80 -6.66
C ALA A 165 -8.34 -3.77 -7.23
N LEU A 166 -9.43 -3.19 -7.75
CA LEU A 166 -10.39 -3.91 -8.57
C LEU A 166 -9.75 -4.38 -9.87
N TYR A 167 -9.04 -3.45 -10.51
CA TYR A 167 -8.34 -3.65 -11.78
C TYR A 167 -7.34 -2.52 -12.01
N THR A 168 -6.59 -2.66 -13.08
CA THR A 168 -5.63 -1.68 -13.59
C THR A 168 -6.08 -1.14 -14.95
N ASN A 169 -5.40 -0.12 -15.43
CA ASN A 169 -5.60 0.42 -16.78
C ASN A 169 -5.18 -0.53 -17.92
N TYR A 170 -4.61 -1.70 -17.58
CA TYR A 170 -4.21 -2.74 -18.53
C TYR A 170 -5.22 -3.88 -18.64
N ASP A 171 -5.85 -4.27 -17.53
CA ASP A 171 -6.70 -5.46 -17.44
C ASP A 171 -8.17 -5.13 -17.12
N MET A 172 -8.56 -3.85 -17.09
CA MET A 172 -9.95 -3.47 -16.77
C MET A 172 -11.00 -4.19 -17.62
N GLY A 173 -10.70 -4.51 -18.89
CA GLY A 173 -11.66 -5.20 -19.75
C GLY A 173 -11.98 -6.61 -19.24
N ASP A 174 -10.94 -7.41 -19.00
CA ASP A 174 -11.05 -8.78 -18.52
C ASP A 174 -11.63 -8.81 -17.10
N ARG A 175 -11.21 -7.86 -16.25
CA ARG A 175 -11.68 -7.75 -14.88
C ARG A 175 -13.14 -7.29 -14.77
N CYS A 176 -13.57 -6.37 -15.62
CA CYS A 176 -14.99 -6.01 -15.70
C CYS A 176 -15.83 -7.24 -16.09
N PHE A 177 -15.36 -8.04 -17.05
CA PHE A 177 -16.05 -9.26 -17.46
C PHE A 177 -16.14 -10.28 -16.33
N GLU A 178 -15.04 -10.52 -15.60
CA GLU A 178 -15.04 -11.40 -14.40
C GLU A 178 -16.05 -10.95 -13.35
N MET A 179 -16.18 -9.63 -13.14
CA MET A 179 -17.11 -9.08 -12.15
C MET A 179 -18.59 -9.19 -12.56
N GLU A 180 -18.92 -9.35 -13.84
CA GLU A 180 -20.32 -9.52 -14.28
C GLU A 180 -20.97 -10.75 -13.65
N ASP A 181 -20.22 -11.83 -13.46
CA ASP A 181 -20.71 -13.09 -12.87
C ASP A 181 -21.13 -12.93 -11.39
N VAL A 182 -20.67 -11.87 -10.72
CA VAL A 182 -21.00 -11.56 -9.32
C VAL A 182 -21.82 -10.28 -9.18
N GLY A 183 -22.41 -9.76 -10.26
CA GLY A 183 -23.31 -8.58 -10.22
C GLY A 183 -22.71 -7.28 -10.76
N GLY A 184 -21.53 -7.35 -11.38
CA GLY A 184 -20.87 -6.26 -12.07
C GLY A 184 -20.00 -5.37 -11.17
N VAL A 185 -19.22 -4.51 -11.81
CA VAL A 185 -18.22 -3.64 -11.14
C VAL A 185 -18.83 -2.80 -10.01
N ALA A 186 -20.02 -2.22 -10.24
CA ALA A 186 -20.67 -1.37 -9.25
C ALA A 186 -21.10 -2.16 -7.99
N HIS A 187 -21.55 -3.40 -8.15
CA HIS A 187 -21.91 -4.27 -7.04
C HIS A 187 -20.67 -4.61 -6.20
N VAL A 188 -19.63 -5.12 -6.86
CA VAL A 188 -18.35 -5.47 -6.20
C VAL A 188 -17.76 -4.25 -5.49
N ALA A 189 -17.73 -3.09 -6.15
CA ALA A 189 -17.23 -1.86 -5.55
C ALA A 189 -18.01 -1.45 -4.30
N ASN A 190 -19.34 -1.57 -4.32
CA ASN A 190 -20.17 -1.25 -3.15
C ASN A 190 -19.94 -2.22 -1.99
N VAL A 191 -19.88 -3.54 -2.26
CA VAL A 191 -19.63 -4.56 -1.22
C VAL A 191 -18.28 -4.32 -0.55
N VAL A 192 -17.24 -4.08 -1.35
CA VAL A 192 -15.89 -3.80 -0.82
C VAL A 192 -15.87 -2.48 -0.06
N GLN A 193 -16.46 -1.41 -0.62
CA GLN A 193 -16.53 -0.11 0.06
C GLN A 193 -17.26 -0.20 1.40
N GLU A 194 -18.38 -0.90 1.47
CA GLU A 194 -19.15 -1.09 2.71
C GLU A 194 -18.33 -1.83 3.77
N ALA A 195 -17.63 -2.91 3.39
CA ALA A 195 -16.77 -3.64 4.30
C ALA A 195 -15.59 -2.79 4.80
N MET A 196 -15.03 -1.96 3.92
CA MET A 196 -13.86 -1.12 4.19
C MET A 196 -14.16 0.18 4.93
N THR A 197 -15.43 0.58 5.03
CA THR A 197 -15.86 1.79 5.76
C THR A 197 -16.30 1.41 7.17
N PHE A 198 -15.48 1.74 8.17
CA PHE A 198 -15.77 1.48 9.59
C PHE A 198 -15.05 2.48 10.50
N GLY A 199 -15.67 2.83 11.63
CA GLY A 199 -15.12 3.83 12.55
C GLY A 199 -14.83 5.16 11.83
N ASN A 200 -13.56 5.58 11.84
CA ASN A 200 -13.08 6.77 11.11
C ASN A 200 -12.46 6.44 9.75
N TYR A 201 -12.39 5.17 9.37
CA TYR A 201 -11.87 4.75 8.09
C TYR A 201 -12.95 4.85 7.02
N ASN A 202 -12.65 5.60 5.97
CA ASN A 202 -13.48 5.72 4.78
C ASN A 202 -12.59 5.89 3.55
N PRO A 203 -11.81 4.85 3.18
CA PRO A 203 -10.93 4.93 2.03
C PRO A 203 -11.76 5.17 0.77
N GLU A 204 -11.28 6.05 -0.11
CA GLU A 204 -11.96 6.36 -1.37
C GLU A 204 -11.43 5.48 -2.49
N LEU A 205 -12.33 5.00 -3.35
CA LEU A 205 -11.99 4.27 -4.57
C LEU A 205 -11.45 5.24 -5.64
N LEU A 206 -10.13 5.20 -5.87
CA LEU A 206 -9.42 6.12 -6.76
C LEU A 206 -8.43 5.38 -7.66
N TRP A 207 -7.97 6.07 -8.70
CA TRP A 207 -6.84 5.65 -9.52
C TRP A 207 -5.52 6.09 -8.88
N TRP A 208 -4.64 5.13 -8.64
CA TRP A 208 -3.32 5.31 -8.07
C TRP A 208 -2.27 4.89 -9.07
N TYR A 209 -1.16 5.62 -9.15
CA TYR A 209 -0.03 5.14 -9.94
C TYR A 209 0.67 3.99 -9.22
N ASP A 210 0.98 2.95 -9.97
CA ASP A 210 1.77 1.82 -9.49
C ASP A 210 3.25 2.25 -9.37
N TRP A 211 3.76 2.25 -8.15
CA TRP A 211 5.10 2.72 -7.83
C TRP A 211 6.20 1.91 -8.53
N GLU A 212 6.05 0.60 -8.62
CA GLU A 212 7.05 -0.29 -9.26
C GLU A 212 7.19 0.06 -10.75
N HIS A 213 6.07 0.38 -11.39
CA HIS A 213 6.03 0.72 -12.82
C HIS A 213 6.40 2.18 -13.09
N LEU A 214 6.34 3.05 -12.08
CA LEU A 214 6.88 4.41 -12.16
C LEU A 214 8.41 4.43 -12.03
N ARG A 215 8.99 3.61 -11.14
CA ARG A 215 10.45 3.58 -10.88
C ARG A 215 11.28 3.40 -12.15
N VAL A 216 10.82 2.58 -13.09
CA VAL A 216 11.48 2.32 -14.39
C VAL A 216 11.71 3.59 -15.22
N HIS A 217 10.95 4.66 -14.97
CA HIS A 217 11.05 5.94 -15.67
C HIS A 217 11.45 7.12 -14.77
N LEU A 218 11.73 6.87 -13.49
CA LEU A 218 12.22 7.85 -12.53
C LEU A 218 13.73 7.65 -12.31
N ASN A 219 14.50 7.55 -13.41
CA ASN A 219 15.94 7.24 -13.51
C ASN A 219 16.91 8.16 -12.73
N THR A 220 16.42 8.97 -11.82
CA THR A 220 17.25 9.61 -10.81
C THR A 220 16.94 8.92 -9.49
N PRO A 221 17.90 8.24 -8.85
CA PRO A 221 17.69 7.68 -7.52
C PRO A 221 17.03 8.70 -6.59
N LEU A 222 16.23 8.21 -5.66
CA LEU A 222 15.77 9.01 -4.53
C LEU A 222 16.86 8.96 -3.47
#